data_AF-A0AAW6TSG6-F1
#
_entry.id   AF-A0AAW6TSG6-F1
#
_cell.length_a   1.000
_cell.length_b   1.000
_cell.length_c   1.000
_cell.angle_alpha   90.00
_cell.angle_beta   90.00
_cell.angle_gamma   90.00
#
_symmetry.space_group_name_H-M   'P 1'
#
loop_
_entity.id
_entity.type
_entity.pdbx_description
1 polymer ?
#
loop_
_entity_poly.entity_id
_entity_poly.type
_entity_poly.pdbx_seq_one_letter_code
_entity_poly.pdbx_strand_id
1 'polypeptide(L)' 'MSLINKIGKKYFFIITTVLLLITLINYSEIKELETIRMNNFFSGFIAGFLISLLFAGIVNYSKFKK' A
#
# COMPACT_ATOMS: atom_id res chain seq x y z
N MET A 1 17.68 1.86 -16.05
CA MET A 1 16.83 2.48 -14.99
C MET A 1 17.70 3.47 -14.22
N SER A 2 17.38 4.77 -14.25
CA SER A 2 18.16 5.80 -13.55
C SER A 2 18.23 5.52 -12.04
N LEU A 3 19.23 6.08 -11.35
CA LEU A 3 19.37 5.97 -9.89
C LEU A 3 18.11 6.46 -9.17
N ILE A 4 17.53 7.56 -9.67
CA ILE A 4 16.28 8.16 -9.18
C ILE A 4 15.10 7.17 -9.33
N ASN A 5 14.98 6.49 -10.46
CA ASN A 5 13.92 5.50 -10.66
C ASN A 5 14.09 4.26 -9.76
N LYS A 6 15.33 3.85 -9.46
CA LYS A 6 15.58 2.76 -8.50
C LYS A 6 15.19 3.16 -7.07
N ILE A 7 15.53 4.38 -6.68
CA ILE A 7 15.19 4.94 -5.37
C ILE A 7 13.68 5.09 -5.23
N GLY A 8 13.01 5.66 -6.24
CA GLY A 8 11.55 5.79 -6.27
C GLY A 8 10.82 4.44 -6.17
N LYS A 9 11.30 3.43 -6.90
CA LYS A 9 10.73 2.07 -6.83
C LYS A 9 10.88 1.43 -5.45
N LYS A 10 12.02 1.64 -4.77
CA LYS A 10 12.26 1.16 -3.41
C LYS A 10 11.27 1.78 -2.42
N TYR A 11 11.14 3.11 -2.42
CA TYR A 11 10.22 3.80 -1.51
C TYR A 11 8.76 3.49 -1.82
N PHE A 12 8.39 3.40 -3.10
CA PHE A 12 7.06 2.96 -3.53
C PHE A 12 6.71 1.60 -2.91
N PHE A 13 7.62 0.63 -2.98
CA PHE A 13 7.40 -0.70 -2.41
C PHE A 13 7.26 -0.66 -0.89
N ILE A 14 8.11 0.12 -0.20
CA ILE A 14 8.03 0.28 1.27
C ILE A 14 6.67 0.86 1.67
N ILE A 15 6.25 1.98 1.05
CA ILE A 15 4.98 2.65 1.35
C ILE A 15 3.80 1.69 1.12
N THR A 16 3.79 1.02 -0.04
CA THR A 16 2.74 0.05 -0.38
C THR A 16 2.67 -1.10 0.63
N THR A 17 3.83 -1.62 1.07
CA THR A 17 3.89 -2.69 2.07
C THR A 17 3.36 -2.24 3.42
N VAL A 18 3.74 -1.05 3.88
CA VAL A 18 3.25 -0.49 5.15
C VAL A 18 1.73 -0.29 5.10
N LEU A 19 1.21 0.30 4.01
CA LEU A 19 -0.23 0.49 3.83
C LEU A 19 -0.99 -0.84 3.75
N LEU A 20 -0.41 -1.86 3.13
CA LEU A 20 -0.98 -3.20 3.09
C LEU A 20 -1.08 -3.80 4.50
N LEU A 21 -0.03 -3.69 5.32
CA LEU A 21 -0.05 -4.17 6.71
C LEU A 21 -1.13 -3.46 7.54
N ILE A 22 -1.23 -2.13 7.41
CA ILE A 22 -2.27 -1.34 8.08
C ILE A 22 -3.66 -1.81 7.62
N THR A 23 -3.84 -2.05 6.32
CA THR A 23 -5.11 -2.57 5.78
C THR A 23 -5.43 -3.95 6.36
N LEU A 24 -4.46 -4.86 6.40
CA LEU A 24 -4.65 -6.19 6.98
C LEU A 24 -5.05 -6.13 8.45
N ILE A 25 -4.43 -5.25 9.24
CA ILE A 25 -4.80 -5.05 10.66
C ILE A 25 -6.24 -4.55 10.78
N ASN A 26 -6.60 -3.55 9.97
CA ASN A 26 -7.92 -2.91 10.00
C ASN A 26 -9.07 -3.83 9.59
N TYR A 27 -8.82 -4.76 8.66
CA TYR A 27 -9.79 -5.73 8.16
C TYR A 27 -9.63 -7.13 8.76
N SER A 28 -8.68 -7.31 9.69
CA SER A 28 -8.52 -8.57 10.42
C SER A 28 -9.73 -8.84 11.31
N GLU A 29 -10.01 -10.11 11.61
CA GLU A 29 -10.97 -10.49 12.65
C GLU A 29 -10.28 -10.80 14.01
N ILE A 30 -8.96 -10.62 14.11
CA ILE A 30 -8.19 -10.89 15.33
C ILE A 30 -8.56 -9.88 16.42
N LYS A 31 -9.13 -10.35 17.53
CA LYS A 31 -9.61 -9.53 18.65
C LYS A 31 -8.51 -8.69 19.30
N GLU A 32 -7.29 -9.20 19.39
CA GLU A 32 -6.15 -8.49 19.98
C GLU A 32 -5.78 -7.21 19.21
N LEU A 33 -6.13 -7.14 17.92
CA LEU A 33 -5.87 -5.98 17.07
C LEU A 33 -6.98 -4.93 17.14
N GLU A 34 -8.12 -5.22 17.78
CA GLU A 34 -9.30 -4.35 17.80
C GLU A 34 -8.99 -2.94 18.35
N THR A 35 -8.10 -2.85 19.34
CA THR A 35 -7.68 -1.59 19.98
C THR A 35 -6.87 -0.67 19.06
N ILE A 36 -6.22 -1.22 18.03
CA ILE A 36 -5.40 -0.47 17.08
C ILE A 36 -6.09 -0.32 15.71
N ARG A 37 -7.30 -0.86 15.54
CA ARG A 37 -8.07 -0.67 14.30
C ARG A 37 -8.54 0.77 14.20
N MET A 38 -8.43 1.29 12.99
CA MET A 38 -8.99 2.57 12.60
C MET A 38 -10.49 2.43 12.35
N ASN A 39 -11.19 3.56 12.41
CA ASN A 39 -12.60 3.58 12.06
C ASN A 39 -12.83 3.19 10.58
N ASN A 40 -14.07 2.85 10.24
CA ASN A 40 -14.43 2.39 8.90
C ASN A 40 -14.09 3.40 7.78
N PHE A 41 -14.18 4.70 8.07
CA PHE A 41 -13.84 5.75 7.10
C PHE A 41 -12.35 5.72 6.74
N PHE A 42 -11.47 5.77 7.73
CA PHE A 42 -10.02 5.78 7.49
C PHE A 42 -9.50 4.45 6.95
N SER A 43 -10.04 3.32 7.43
CA SER A 43 -9.73 1.99 6.88
C SER A 43 -10.07 1.92 5.39
N GLY A 44 -11.26 2.41 5.00
CA GLY A 44 -11.69 2.49 3.60
C GLY A 44 -10.83 3.45 2.77
N PHE A 45 -10.46 4.61 3.32
CA PHE A 45 -9.57 5.56 2.67
C PHE A 45 -8.19 4.96 2.39
N ILE A 46 -7.57 4.28 3.36
CA ILE A 46 -6.27 3.63 3.20
C ILE A 46 -6.34 2.52 2.16
N ALA A 47 -7.39 1.69 2.18
CA ALA A 47 -7.60 0.66 1.17
C ALA A 47 -7.73 1.24 -0.24
N GLY A 48 -8.52 2.30 -0.41
CA GLY A 48 -8.66 3.00 -1.70
C GLY A 48 -7.35 3.63 -2.19
N PHE A 49 -6.57 4.21 -1.27
CA PHE A 49 -5.26 4.77 -1.58
C PHE A 49 -4.27 3.67 -1.99
N LEU A 50 -4.28 2.52 -1.30
CA LEU A 50 -3.47 1.36 -1.64
C LEU A 50 -3.78 0.84 -3.04
N ILE A 51 -5.06 0.71 -3.40
CA ILE A 51 -5.50 0.32 -4.74
C ILE A 51 -4.95 1.30 -5.79
N SER A 52 -5.08 2.61 -5.54
CA SER A 52 -4.58 3.66 -6.45
C SER A 52 -3.06 3.56 -6.65
N LEU A 53 -2.31 3.32 -5.58
CA LEU A 53 -0.87 3.12 -5.64
C LEU A 53 -0.50 1.86 -6.43
N LEU A 54 -1.21 0.75 -6.22
CA LEU A 54 -0.96 -0.49 -6.98
C LEU A 54 -1.14 -0.28 -8.48
N PHE A 55 -2.19 0.43 -8.91
CA PHE A 55 -2.36 0.82 -10.31
C PHE A 55 -1.20 1.70 -10.81
N ALA A 56 -0.80 2.72 -10.06
CA ALA A 56 0.33 3.57 -10.41
C ALA A 56 1.65 2.77 -10.53
N GLY A 57 1.85 1.79 -9.65
CA GLY A 57 2.98 0.87 -9.67
C GLY A 57 3.00 -0.05 -10.89
N ILE A 58 1.83 -0.57 -11.29
CA ILE A 58 1.67 -1.33 -12.52
C ILE A 58 2.02 -0.46 -13.73
N VAL A 59 1.56 0.79 -13.79
CA VAL A 59 1.80 1.68 -14.95
C VAL A 59 3.26 2.14 -15.07
N ASN A 60 3.96 2.34 -13.95
CA ASN A 60 5.29 2.98 -13.91
C ASN A 60 6.46 2.04 -13.62
N TYR A 61 6.23 0.92 -12.92
CA TYR A 61 7.30 0.04 -12.43
C TYR A 61 7.17 -1.41 -12.87
N SER A 62 6.06 -1.77 -13.54
CA SER A 62 5.87 -3.06 -14.16
C SER A 62 6.87 -3.27 -15.30
N LYS A 63 7.47 -4.46 -15.35
CA LYS A 63 8.29 -4.91 -16.49
C LYS A 63 7.46 -5.10 -17.78
N PHE A 64 6.13 -4.98 -17.71
CA PHE A 64 5.25 -5.09 -18.88
C PHE A 64 5.35 -3.90 -19.85
N LYS A 65 5.97 -2.78 -19.44
CA LYS A 65 6.46 -1.77 -20.38
C LYS A 65 7.90 -2.12 -20.77
N LYS A 66 8.03 -2.76 -21.93
CA LYS A 66 9.25 -2.70 -22.75
C LYS A 66 9.61 -1.25 -23.03
#